data_AF-A0A661YYK6-F1
#
_entry.id   AF-A0A661YYK6-F1
#
_cell.length_a   1.000
_cell.length_b   1.000
_cell.length_c   1.000
_cell.angle_alpha   90.00
_cell.angle_beta   90.00
_cell.angle_gamma   90.00
#
_symmetry.space_group_name_H-M   'P 1'
#
loop_
_entity.id
_entity.type
_entity.pdbx_description
1 polymer ?
#
loop_
_entity_poly.entity_id
_entity_poly.type
_entity_poly.pdbx_seq_one_letter_code
_entity_poly.pdbx_strand_id
1 'polypeptide(L)'
;MKNTIRLNIFFLLVIYSNVVKGQRNLQFSKAIFIEMSTSNTNAYNTLIVPLGKVIKITTAQVGNTSGLTELRINNSLISVFQANSGSYTNFNYSIWLPTGTYYFWLNGYHTPHAFISGIEFNITQ
;
A
#
# COMPACT_ATOMS: atom_id res chain seq x y z
N MET A 1 39.76 -34.09 8.69
CA MET A 1 39.03 -33.33 9.74
C MET A 1 38.55 -31.94 9.30
N LYS A 2 39.36 -31.09 8.64
CA LYS A 2 38.94 -29.74 8.21
C LYS A 2 37.74 -29.71 7.25
N ASN A 3 37.63 -30.67 6.32
CA ASN A 3 36.53 -30.69 5.33
C ASN A 3 35.19 -31.14 5.92
N THR A 4 35.21 -32.04 6.91
CA THR A 4 34.01 -32.52 7.61
C THR A 4 33.36 -31.42 8.44
N ILE A 5 34.18 -30.58 9.09
CA ILE A 5 33.71 -29.43 9.88
C ILE A 5 33.02 -28.40 8.98
N ARG A 6 33.57 -28.12 7.79
CA ARG A 6 32.99 -27.17 6.83
C ARG A 6 31.65 -27.65 6.27
N LEU A 7 31.54 -28.95 5.97
CA LEU A 7 30.31 -29.56 5.49
C LEU A 7 29.20 -29.51 6.56
N ASN A 8 29.55 -29.80 7.81
CA ASN A 8 28.60 -29.76 8.93
C ASN A 8 28.10 -28.35 9.23
N ILE A 9 28.96 -27.34 9.14
CA ILE A 9 28.55 -25.93 9.31
C ILE A 9 27.60 -25.49 8.20
N PHE A 10 27.85 -25.91 6.96
CA PHE A 10 26.98 -25.59 5.82
C PHE A 10 25.58 -26.20 5.98
N PHE A 11 25.49 -27.49 6.36
CA PHE A 11 24.19 -28.12 6.63
C PHE A 11 23.46 -27.48 7.82
N LEU A 12 24.18 -27.09 8.87
CA LEU A 12 23.59 -26.38 10.00
C LEU A 12 23.01 -25.02 9.56
N LEU A 13 23.73 -24.25 8.73
CA LEU A 13 23.27 -22.97 8.19
C LEU A 13 22.01 -23.11 7.30
N VAL A 14 21.94 -24.16 6.47
CA VAL A 14 20.76 -24.45 5.63
C VAL A 14 19.55 -24.86 6.46
N ILE A 15 19.75 -25.58 7.57
CA ILE A 15 18.64 -25.93 8.47
C ILE A 15 18.15 -24.68 9.22
N TYR A 16 19.07 -23.83 9.71
CA TYR A 16 18.71 -22.61 10.43
C TYR A 16 18.05 -21.55 9.53
N SER A 17 18.38 -21.46 8.25
CA SER A 17 17.73 -20.52 7.32
C SER A 17 16.24 -20.80 7.12
N ASN A 18 15.78 -22.04 7.38
CA ASN A 18 14.37 -22.41 7.32
C ASN A 18 13.62 -22.22 8.65
N VAL A 19 14.35 -22.08 9.77
CA VAL A 19 13.77 -21.89 11.13
C VAL A 19 13.68 -20.41 11.50
N VAL A 20 14.57 -19.59 10.94
CA VAL A 20 14.53 -18.14 11.12
C VAL A 20 13.43 -17.57 10.22
N LYS A 21 12.23 -17.37 10.78
CA LYS A 21 11.17 -16.52 10.23
C LYS A 21 11.71 -15.09 10.13
N GLY A 22 12.46 -14.81 9.05
CA GLY A 22 13.20 -13.56 8.85
C GLY A 22 12.33 -12.30 8.74
N GLN A 23 11.01 -12.44 8.67
CA GLN A 23 10.07 -11.33 8.79
C GLN A 23 9.11 -11.62 9.93
N ARG A 24 9.34 -10.97 11.06
CA ARG A 24 8.41 -10.88 12.18
C ARG A 24 7.00 -10.60 11.63
N ASN A 25 6.07 -11.49 11.94
CA ASN A 25 4.62 -11.45 11.74
C ASN A 25 4.05 -11.09 10.34
N LEU A 26 4.85 -10.74 9.34
CA LEU A 26 4.36 -10.31 8.03
C LEU A 26 5.14 -10.98 6.90
N GLN A 27 4.44 -11.74 6.06
CA GLN A 27 4.99 -12.32 4.84
C GLN A 27 4.38 -11.61 3.64
N PHE A 28 5.20 -11.12 2.71
CA PHE A 28 4.70 -10.54 1.46
C PHE A 28 3.66 -11.46 0.79
N SER A 29 2.55 -10.88 0.33
CA SER A 29 1.52 -11.60 -0.41
C SER A 29 1.41 -11.09 -1.85
N LYS A 30 1.16 -9.79 -2.04
CA LYS A 30 1.04 -9.18 -3.38
C LYS A 30 1.19 -7.66 -3.34
N ALA A 31 1.49 -7.07 -4.49
CA ALA A 31 1.33 -5.63 -4.69
C ALA A 31 -0.15 -5.31 -5.00
N ILE A 32 -0.57 -4.11 -4.62
CA ILE A 32 -1.88 -3.54 -4.87
C ILE A 32 -1.71 -2.26 -5.67
N PHE A 33 -2.53 -2.09 -6.69
CA PHE A 33 -2.62 -0.86 -7.47
C PHE A 33 -4.10 -0.53 -7.69
N ILE A 34 -4.48 0.70 -7.36
CA ILE A 34 -5.83 1.22 -7.58
C ILE A 34 -5.68 2.52 -8.37
N GLU A 35 -6.36 2.57 -9.51
CA GLU A 35 -6.50 3.76 -10.32
C GLU A 35 -7.96 4.22 -10.26
N MET A 36 -8.15 5.53 -10.10
CA MET A 36 -9.46 6.16 -10.09
C MET A 36 -9.44 7.37 -11.02
N SER A 37 -10.43 7.47 -11.89
CA SER A 37 -10.64 8.63 -12.73
C SER A 37 -12.13 8.79 -13.01
N THR A 38 -12.54 10.02 -13.31
CA THR A 38 -13.91 10.33 -13.70
C THR A 38 -13.90 11.55 -14.60
N SER A 39 -14.84 11.66 -15.55
CA SER A 39 -15.04 12.90 -16.31
C SER A 39 -15.78 13.97 -15.50
N ASN A 40 -16.37 13.58 -14.36
CA ASN A 40 -17.18 14.43 -13.50
C ASN A 40 -16.38 14.85 -12.26
N THR A 41 -17.06 15.02 -11.13
CA THR A 41 -16.47 15.48 -9.88
C THR A 41 -16.01 14.36 -8.96
N ASN A 42 -16.70 13.21 -8.97
CA ASN A 42 -16.47 12.15 -7.99
C ASN A 42 -16.18 10.80 -8.63
N ALA A 43 -15.24 10.06 -8.03
CA ALA A 43 -15.02 8.64 -8.29
C ALA A 43 -14.90 7.89 -6.96
N TYR A 44 -15.30 6.62 -6.96
CA TYR A 44 -15.28 5.76 -5.77
C TYR A 44 -14.61 4.43 -6.09
N ASN A 45 -13.87 3.89 -5.12
CA ASN A 45 -13.32 2.54 -5.20
C ASN A 45 -13.40 1.89 -3.83
N THR A 46 -13.45 0.56 -3.79
CA THR A 46 -13.52 -0.20 -2.54
C THR A 46 -12.36 -1.18 -2.49
N LEU A 47 -11.64 -1.20 -1.38
CA LEU A 47 -10.60 -2.18 -1.09
C LEU A 47 -11.04 -3.05 0.08
N ILE A 48 -11.01 -4.35 -0.12
CA ILE A 48 -11.26 -5.34 0.94
C ILE A 48 -9.93 -5.93 1.34
N VAL A 49 -9.58 -5.79 2.63
CA VAL A 49 -8.46 -6.49 3.25
C VAL A 49 -8.99 -7.79 3.87
N PRO A 50 -8.60 -8.97 3.36
CA PRO A 50 -9.06 -10.24 3.90
C PRO A 50 -8.63 -10.49 5.35
N LEU A 51 -9.28 -11.46 6.00
CA LEU A 51 -8.90 -11.91 7.34
C LEU A 51 -7.49 -12.50 7.33
N GLY A 52 -6.70 -12.20 8.36
CA GLY A 52 -5.30 -12.65 8.46
C GLY A 52 -4.35 -11.90 7.52
N LYS A 53 -4.77 -10.75 6.96
CA LYS A 53 -3.95 -9.91 6.10
C LYS A 53 -3.93 -8.45 6.56
N VAL A 54 -2.92 -7.73 6.10
CA VAL A 54 -2.81 -6.28 6.25
C VAL A 54 -2.27 -5.68 4.95
N ILE A 55 -2.74 -4.50 4.57
CA ILE A 55 -2.21 -3.76 3.43
C ILE A 55 -1.50 -2.51 3.92
N LYS A 56 -0.23 -2.31 3.53
CA LYS A 56 0.47 -1.04 3.68
C LYS A 56 0.28 -0.22 2.41
N ILE A 57 -0.39 0.93 2.50
CA ILE A 57 -0.38 1.90 1.40
C ILE A 57 1.00 2.55 1.37
N THR A 58 1.67 2.44 0.22
CA THR A 58 3.03 2.93 -0.01
C THR A 58 3.03 4.26 -0.72
N THR A 59 2.06 4.49 -1.61
CA THR A 59 1.85 5.79 -2.24
C THR A 59 0.36 6.04 -2.43
N ALA A 60 -0.02 7.31 -2.36
CA ALA A 60 -1.31 7.80 -2.81
C ALA A 60 -1.10 9.18 -3.42
N GLN A 61 -1.60 9.38 -4.63
CA GLN A 61 -1.42 10.61 -5.38
C GLN A 61 -2.72 10.99 -6.06
N VAL A 62 -2.97 12.28 -6.15
CA VAL A 62 -4.04 12.86 -6.95
C VAL A 62 -3.46 13.85 -7.95
N GLY A 63 -4.12 13.96 -9.09
CA GLY A 63 -3.81 14.92 -10.14
C GLY A 63 -5.09 15.41 -10.80
N ASN A 64 -5.01 16.57 -11.43
CA ASN A 64 -6.14 17.16 -12.15
C ASN A 64 -5.65 18.22 -13.14
N THR A 65 -6.50 18.56 -14.11
CA THR A 65 -6.26 19.66 -15.06
C THR A 65 -6.69 21.02 -14.49
N SER A 66 -7.64 21.05 -13.53
CA SER A 66 -8.10 22.30 -12.92
C SER A 66 -8.68 22.11 -11.51
N GLY A 67 -8.71 23.17 -10.71
CA GLY A 67 -9.35 23.17 -9.40
C GLY A 67 -8.61 22.38 -8.31
N LEU A 68 -9.30 22.18 -7.18
CA LEU A 68 -8.85 21.38 -6.05
C LEU A 68 -9.31 19.92 -6.24
N THR A 69 -8.43 18.97 -5.94
CA THR A 69 -8.73 17.54 -5.95
C THR A 69 -8.25 16.90 -4.66
N GLU A 70 -9.11 16.13 -4.02
CA GLU A 70 -8.87 15.42 -2.78
C GLU A 70 -9.08 13.91 -2.96
N LEU A 71 -8.23 13.13 -2.32
CA LEU A 71 -8.41 11.69 -2.13
C LEU A 71 -8.57 11.39 -0.66
N ARG A 72 -9.60 10.61 -0.33
CA ARG A 72 -9.95 10.20 1.02
C ARG A 72 -10.07 8.69 1.14
N ILE A 73 -9.75 8.15 2.32
CA ILE A 73 -10.04 6.78 2.74
C ILE A 73 -10.95 6.85 3.96
N ASN A 74 -12.13 6.23 3.92
CA ASN A 74 -13.10 6.25 5.04
C ASN A 74 -13.30 7.67 5.61
N ASN A 75 -13.46 8.64 4.71
CA ASN A 75 -13.63 10.08 4.99
C ASN A 75 -12.37 10.84 5.46
N SER A 76 -11.25 10.16 5.75
CA SER A 76 -9.97 10.78 6.10
C SER A 76 -9.19 11.22 4.86
N LEU A 77 -8.75 12.48 4.82
CA LEU A 77 -7.93 13.02 3.72
C LEU A 77 -6.54 12.36 3.70
N ILE A 78 -6.12 11.88 2.53
CA ILE A 78 -4.81 11.23 2.35
C ILE A 78 -3.93 11.90 1.29
N SER A 79 -4.54 12.62 0.33
CA SER A 79 -3.80 13.38 -0.69
C SER A 79 -4.66 14.53 -1.20
N VAL A 80 -4.04 15.67 -1.49
CA VAL A 80 -4.72 16.80 -2.13
C VAL A 80 -3.80 17.48 -3.14
N PHE A 81 -4.39 17.91 -4.25
CA PHE A 81 -3.73 18.62 -5.33
C PHE A 81 -4.54 19.85 -5.73
N GLN A 82 -3.86 20.95 -6.01
CA GLN A 82 -4.47 22.17 -6.54
C GLN A 82 -3.75 22.58 -7.82
N ALA A 83 -4.46 22.51 -8.95
CA ALA A 83 -3.88 22.73 -10.28
C ALA A 83 -3.31 24.15 -10.47
N ASN A 84 -4.03 25.17 -10.00
CA ASN A 84 -3.62 26.58 -10.17
C ASN A 84 -2.35 26.95 -9.42
N SER A 85 -1.98 26.20 -8.38
CA SER A 85 -0.77 26.40 -7.61
C SER A 85 0.32 25.38 -7.93
N GLY A 86 0.04 24.41 -8.83
CA GLY A 86 0.91 23.26 -9.10
C GLY A 86 1.31 22.49 -7.84
N SER A 87 0.58 22.69 -6.73
CA SER A 87 1.01 22.26 -5.41
C SER A 87 0.40 20.90 -5.10
N TYR A 88 1.29 19.96 -4.82
CA TYR A 88 0.95 18.63 -4.33
C TYR A 88 1.19 18.61 -2.83
N THR A 89 0.18 18.24 -2.05
CA THR A 89 0.42 17.85 -0.65
C THR A 89 0.01 16.39 -0.49
N ASN A 90 1.03 15.57 -0.25
CA ASN A 90 0.86 14.16 0.03
C ASN A 90 0.95 13.95 1.53
N PHE A 91 -0.15 13.57 2.17
CA PHE A 91 -0.16 13.27 3.60
C PHE A 91 0.25 11.81 3.80
N ASN A 92 1.48 11.46 3.41
CA ASN A 92 1.99 10.10 3.49
C ASN A 92 3.01 9.95 4.61
N TYR A 93 2.74 9.08 5.59
CA TYR A 93 3.82 8.55 6.43
C TYR A 93 3.77 7.03 6.72
N SER A 94 2.63 6.34 6.68
CA SER A 94 2.47 4.88 6.49
C SER A 94 1.04 4.49 6.89
N ILE A 95 0.13 4.38 5.93
CA ILE A 95 -1.24 3.92 6.22
C ILE A 95 -1.25 2.40 6.17
N TRP A 96 -1.49 1.78 7.33
CA TRP A 96 -1.70 0.34 7.45
C TRP A 96 -3.18 0.06 7.59
N LEU A 97 -3.71 -0.74 6.66
CA LEU A 97 -5.10 -1.13 6.58
C LEU A 97 -5.23 -2.57 7.11
N PRO A 98 -5.65 -2.79 8.37
CA PRO A 98 -6.00 -4.11 8.86
C PRO A 98 -7.22 -4.69 8.12
N THR A 99 -7.55 -5.96 8.38
CA THR A 99 -8.75 -6.63 7.87
C THR A 99 -9.98 -5.73 7.96
N GLY A 100 -10.71 -5.60 6.85
CA GLY A 100 -11.88 -4.73 6.75
C GLY A 100 -12.17 -4.24 5.33
N THR A 101 -13.19 -3.41 5.21
CA THR A 101 -13.59 -2.76 3.95
C THR A 101 -13.26 -1.27 4.04
N TYR A 102 -12.59 -0.77 3.02
CA TYR A 102 -12.16 0.63 2.92
C TYR A 102 -12.73 1.27 1.67
N TYR A 103 -13.29 2.46 1.84
CA TYR A 103 -13.87 3.24 0.76
C TYR A 103 -12.94 4.37 0.38
N PHE A 104 -12.45 4.33 -0.84
CA PHE A 104 -11.71 5.41 -1.46
C PHE A 104 -12.69 6.36 -2.14
N TRP A 105 -12.53 7.64 -1.87
CA TRP A 105 -13.31 8.70 -2.48
C TRP A 105 -12.38 9.73 -3.08
N LEU A 106 -12.47 9.88 -4.40
CA LEU A 106 -11.82 10.93 -5.17
C LEU A 106 -12.86 12.02 -5.44
N ASN A 107 -12.55 13.25 -5.07
CA ASN A 107 -13.36 14.43 -5.34
C ASN A 107 -12.49 15.50 -5.99
N GLY A 108 -12.90 16.04 -7.12
CA GLY A 108 -12.23 17.17 -7.76
C GLY A 108 -13.07 17.77 -8.87
N TYR A 109 -12.54 18.76 -9.60
CA TYR A 109 -13.26 19.41 -10.70
C TYR A 109 -12.65 19.05 -12.06
N HIS A 110 -13.46 18.71 -13.06
CA HIS A 110 -12.99 18.57 -14.45
C HIS A 110 -11.83 17.58 -14.65
N THR A 111 -12.15 16.29 -14.62
CA THR A 111 -11.22 15.15 -14.83
C THR A 111 -10.18 14.93 -13.72
N PRO A 112 -10.60 14.68 -12.46
CA PRO A 112 -9.66 14.26 -11.43
C PRO A 112 -9.16 12.82 -11.68
N HIS A 113 -7.90 12.59 -11.35
CA HIS A 113 -7.24 11.28 -11.39
C HIS A 113 -6.58 10.97 -10.04
N ALA A 114 -6.57 9.71 -9.65
CA ALA A 114 -5.86 9.24 -8.46
C ALA A 114 -5.19 7.89 -8.69
N PHE A 115 -4.03 7.72 -8.06
CA PHE A 115 -3.26 6.49 -8.05
C PHE A 115 -2.90 6.13 -6.62
N ILE A 116 -3.21 4.89 -6.22
CA ILE A 116 -2.85 4.34 -4.92
C ILE A 116 -2.05 3.07 -5.16
N SER A 117 -0.87 2.97 -4.53
CA SER A 117 -0.10 1.73 -4.48
C SER A 117 0.03 1.23 -3.05
N GLY A 118 0.07 -0.08 -2.90
CA GLY A 118 0.29 -0.71 -1.61
C GLY A 118 0.87 -2.11 -1.71
N ILE A 119 1.22 -2.66 -0.56
CA ILE A 119 1.73 -4.02 -0.42
C ILE A 119 0.85 -4.76 0.58
N GLU A 120 0.28 -5.88 0.16
CA GLU A 120 -0.45 -6.81 1.01
C GLU A 120 0.52 -7.81 1.65
N PHE A 121 0.34 -8.03 2.94
CA PHE A 121 1.07 -9.02 3.72
C PHE A 121 0.09 -10.03 4.33
N ASN A 122 0.50 -11.30 4.37
CA ASN A 122 -0.10 -12.30 5.25
C ASN A 122 0.44 -12.06 6.67
N ILE A 123 -0.46 -12.08 7.65
CA ILE A 123 -0.09 -12.04 9.07
C ILE A 123 0.24 -13.46 9.50
N THR A 124 1.50 -13.70 9.86
CA THR A 124 1.98 -15.00 10.34
C THR A 124 2.22 -14.93 11.84
N GLN A 125 1.94 -16.03 12.56
CA GLN A 125 2.31 -16.22 13.96
C GLN A 125 3.51 -17.18 14.00
#